data_AF-A0A2D6AUE3-F1
#
_entry.id   AF-A0A2D6AUE3-F1
#
_cell.length_a   1.000
_cell.length_b   1.000
_cell.length_c   1.000
_cell.angle_alpha   90.00
_cell.angle_beta   90.00
_cell.angle_gamma   90.00
#
_symmetry.space_group_name_H-M   'P 1'
#
loop_
_entity.id
_entity.type
_entity.pdbx_description
1 polymer ?
#
loop_
_entity_poly.entity_id
_entity_poly.type
_entity_poly.pdbx_seq_one_letter_code
_entity_poly.pdbx_strand_id
1 'polypeptide(L)'
;MLKKYHRIFAGIVLTLIVTYGILKIWVLKFYASLLETASRIANIENNALFEAIRNQARTEEIRYQALGWLIYYPTYFLLHIAFIYLLFNNNLKARNYLILGLTALITSLVSLWVLFLIWGFPELARFFRDQFKNLFGLPFILLAIEGGRIIYSDIQTLHKNRKQKH
;
A
#
# COMPACT_ATOMS: atom_id res chain seq x y z
N MET A 1 -8.42 -28.06 -7.85
CA MET A 1 -6.99 -27.68 -7.76
C MET A 1 -6.76 -26.17 -7.64
N LEU A 2 -7.40 -25.30 -8.44
CA LEU A 2 -7.19 -23.84 -8.42
C LEU A 2 -7.33 -23.17 -7.04
N LYS A 3 -8.27 -23.59 -6.18
CA LYS A 3 -8.47 -23.01 -4.84
C LYS A 3 -7.27 -23.20 -3.89
N LYS A 4 -6.49 -24.29 -4.03
CA LYS A 4 -5.35 -24.59 -3.15
C LYS A 4 -4.16 -23.66 -3.44
N TYR A 5 -3.86 -23.44 -4.71
CA TYR A 5 -2.80 -22.53 -5.15
C TYR A 5 -3.11 -21.08 -4.76
N HIS A 6 -4.37 -20.68 -4.81
CA HIS A 6 -4.79 -19.33 -4.47
C HIS A 6 -4.46 -18.91 -3.02
N ARG A 7 -4.69 -19.82 -2.07
CA ARG A 7 -4.33 -19.59 -0.65
C ARG A 7 -2.83 -19.49 -0.44
N ILE A 8 -2.06 -20.31 -1.15
CA ILE A 8 -0.58 -20.28 -1.11
C ILE A 8 -0.09 -18.93 -1.66
N PHE A 9 -0.59 -18.48 -2.81
CA PHE A 9 -0.24 -17.18 -3.37
C PHE A 9 -0.64 -16.02 -2.46
N ALA A 10 -1.82 -16.06 -1.84
CA ALA A 10 -2.23 -15.05 -0.86
C ALA A 10 -1.24 -14.98 0.32
N GLY A 11 -0.78 -16.15 0.82
CA GLY A 11 0.25 -16.22 1.87
C GLY A 11 1.61 -15.67 1.43
N ILE A 12 2.03 -15.95 0.19
CA ILE A 12 3.26 -15.38 -0.39
C ILE A 12 3.14 -13.85 -0.48
N VAL A 13 2.04 -13.33 -1.03
CA VAL A 13 1.82 -11.89 -1.15
C VAL A 13 1.74 -11.22 0.22
N LEU A 14 1.10 -11.85 1.20
CA LEU A 14 1.08 -11.34 2.59
C LEU A 14 2.49 -11.28 3.18
N THR A 15 3.29 -12.33 2.97
CA THR A 15 4.69 -12.36 3.43
C THR A 15 5.51 -11.26 2.75
N LEU A 16 5.29 -11.04 1.46
CA LEU A 16 5.90 -9.94 0.72
C LEU A 16 5.50 -8.59 1.31
N ILE A 17 4.20 -8.34 1.54
CA ILE A 17 3.71 -7.10 2.18
C ILE A 17 4.41 -6.88 3.53
N VAL A 18 4.43 -7.88 4.41
CA VAL A 18 5.08 -7.78 5.73
C VAL A 18 6.57 -7.48 5.58
N THR A 19 7.27 -8.22 4.73
CA THR A 19 8.71 -8.03 4.48
C THR A 19 9.00 -6.64 3.93
N TYR A 20 8.17 -6.17 3.00
CA TYR A 20 8.28 -4.84 2.39
C TYR A 20 8.06 -3.73 3.41
N GLY A 21 7.09 -3.92 4.32
CA GLY A 21 6.82 -3.00 5.43
C GLY A 21 7.95 -2.96 6.46
N ILE A 22 8.52 -4.12 6.83
CA ILE A 22 9.65 -4.21 7.76
C ILE A 22 10.91 -3.55 7.17
N LEU A 23 11.19 -3.83 5.89
CA LEU A 23 12.37 -3.29 5.19
C LEU A 23 12.12 -1.90 4.59
N LYS A 24 11.02 -1.23 4.96
CA LYS A 24 10.60 0.05 4.37
C LYS A 24 11.73 1.06 4.19
N ILE A 25 12.53 1.30 5.23
CA ILE A 25 13.62 2.30 5.19
C ILE A 25 14.67 1.91 4.14
N TRP A 26 15.05 0.64 4.08
CA TRP A 26 16.01 0.12 3.11
C TRP A 26 15.49 0.21 1.67
N VAL A 27 14.23 -0.20 1.46
CA VAL A 27 13.58 -0.12 0.14
C VAL A 27 13.44 1.34 -0.31
N LEU A 28 13.12 2.26 0.61
CA LEU A 28 13.05 3.69 0.31
C LEU A 28 14.39 4.27 -0.12
N LYS A 29 15.48 3.93 0.59
CA LYS A 29 16.83 4.34 0.21
C LYS A 29 17.20 3.79 -1.17
N PHE A 30 16.93 2.50 -1.41
CA PHE A 30 17.17 1.85 -2.69
C PHE A 30 16.44 2.56 -3.84
N TYR A 31 15.13 2.82 -3.69
CA TYR A 31 14.35 3.50 -4.73
C TYR A 31 14.71 4.96 -4.92
N ALA A 32 15.06 5.68 -3.84
CA ALA A 32 15.56 7.04 -3.97
C ALA A 32 16.86 7.07 -4.79
N SER A 33 17.81 6.19 -4.48
CA SER A 33 19.07 6.06 -5.23
C SER A 33 18.84 5.67 -6.70
N LEU A 34 17.89 4.79 -6.96
CA LEU A 34 17.51 4.40 -8.33
C LEU A 34 16.92 5.58 -9.11
N LEU A 35 16.02 6.35 -8.50
CA LEU A 35 15.43 7.55 -9.11
C LEU A 35 16.46 8.65 -9.36
N GLU A 36 17.37 8.87 -8.42
CA GLU A 36 18.46 9.85 -8.59
C GLU A 36 19.36 9.45 -9.76
N THR A 37 19.76 8.18 -9.83
CA THR A 37 20.58 7.68 -10.94
C THR A 37 19.86 7.83 -12.28
N ALA A 38 18.58 7.46 -12.34
CA ALA A 38 17.76 7.61 -13.54
C ALA A 38 17.60 9.09 -13.95
N SER A 39 17.40 10.00 -12.98
CA SER A 39 17.25 11.42 -13.26
C SER A 39 18.55 12.06 -13.75
N ARG A 40 19.70 11.59 -13.27
CA ARG A 40 21.02 12.00 -13.79
C ARG A 40 21.18 11.62 -15.24
N ILE A 41 20.92 10.35 -15.56
CA ILE A 41 21.03 9.82 -16.93
C ILE A 41 20.07 10.56 -17.88
N ALA A 42 18.89 10.94 -17.40
CA ALA A 42 17.88 11.67 -18.18
C ALA A 42 18.05 13.21 -18.16
N ASN A 43 19.11 13.77 -17.55
CA ASN A 43 19.35 15.22 -17.42
C ASN A 43 18.17 16.02 -16.80
N ILE A 44 17.46 15.43 -15.84
CA ILE A 44 16.32 16.06 -15.14
C ILE A 44 16.57 16.22 -13.63
N GLU A 45 17.84 16.32 -13.22
CA GLU A 45 18.23 16.40 -11.80
C GLU A 45 17.61 17.58 -11.05
N ASN A 46 17.42 18.73 -11.71
CA ASN A 46 16.88 19.98 -11.14
C ASN A 46 15.37 20.14 -11.36
N ASN A 47 14.60 19.06 -11.26
CA ASN A 47 13.15 19.14 -11.37
C ASN A 47 12.54 19.78 -10.10
N ALA A 48 11.77 20.85 -10.26
CA ALA A 48 11.06 21.55 -9.18
C ALA A 48 10.18 20.61 -8.33
N LEU A 49 9.62 19.55 -8.93
CA LEU A 49 8.85 18.54 -8.21
C LEU A 49 9.74 17.73 -7.26
N PHE A 50 10.94 17.34 -7.68
CA PHE A 50 11.86 16.56 -6.85
C PHE A 50 12.37 17.39 -5.68
N GLU A 51 12.65 18.67 -5.92
CA GLU A 51 13.03 19.61 -4.89
C GLU A 51 11.88 19.84 -3.89
N ALA A 52 10.64 20.02 -4.37
CA ALA A 52 9.46 20.16 -3.52
C ALA A 52 9.21 18.91 -2.66
N ILE A 53 9.41 17.71 -3.22
CA ILE A 53 9.29 16.43 -2.48
C ILE A 53 10.39 16.30 -1.40
N ARG A 54 11.64 16.66 -1.73
CA ARG A 54 12.74 16.68 -0.74
C ARG A 54 12.44 17.69 0.38
N ASN A 55 12.04 18.91 0.04
CA ASN A 55 11.75 19.98 1.01
C ASN A 55 10.58 19.66 1.96
N GLN A 56 9.74 18.70 1.59
CA GLN A 56 8.68 18.18 2.45
C GLN A 56 9.16 17.24 3.56
N ALA A 57 10.37 16.69 3.49
CA ALA A 57 10.94 15.86 4.54
C ALA A 57 11.28 16.70 5.78
N ARG A 58 10.93 16.19 6.98
CA ARG A 58 11.11 16.91 8.25
C ARG A 58 12.57 16.94 8.71
N THR A 59 13.40 16.02 8.23
CA THR A 59 14.83 15.92 8.57
C THR A 59 15.66 15.61 7.34
N GLU A 60 16.95 15.89 7.40
CA GLU A 60 17.90 15.68 6.30
C GLU A 60 18.03 14.19 5.94
N GLU A 61 18.07 13.30 6.92
CA GLU A 61 18.03 11.83 6.67
C GLU A 61 16.78 11.37 5.90
N ILE A 62 15.64 12.05 6.10
CA ILE A 62 14.39 11.74 5.41
C ILE A 62 14.37 12.39 4.02
N ARG A 63 15.10 13.50 3.79
CA ARG A 63 15.24 14.13 2.45
C ARG A 63 15.78 13.14 1.43
N TYR A 64 16.83 12.41 1.78
CA TYR A 64 17.45 11.40 0.91
C TYR A 64 16.53 10.21 0.61
N GLN A 65 15.49 10.00 1.41
CA GLN A 65 14.53 8.90 1.24
C GLN A 65 13.22 9.36 0.57
N ALA A 66 12.97 10.67 0.53
CA ALA A 66 11.69 11.24 0.13
C ALA A 66 11.32 10.90 -1.32
N LEU A 67 12.31 10.88 -2.22
CA LEU A 67 12.09 10.47 -3.62
C LEU A 67 11.66 9.01 -3.72
N GLY A 68 12.19 8.14 -2.85
CA GLY A 68 11.80 6.74 -2.78
C GLY A 68 10.32 6.53 -2.48
N TRP A 69 9.62 7.51 -1.88
CA TRP A 69 8.17 7.44 -1.66
C TRP A 69 7.39 7.30 -2.97
N LEU A 70 7.88 7.88 -4.07
CA LEU A 70 7.23 7.85 -5.38
C LEU A 70 7.11 6.43 -5.95
N ILE A 71 8.01 5.52 -5.59
CA ILE A 71 7.97 4.13 -6.06
C ILE A 71 7.48 3.20 -4.96
N TYR A 72 7.94 3.40 -3.72
CA TYR A 72 7.60 2.52 -2.60
C TYR A 72 6.10 2.45 -2.35
N TYR A 73 5.41 3.58 -2.28
CA TYR A 73 3.98 3.54 -1.94
C TYR A 73 3.11 2.95 -3.06
N PRO A 74 3.32 3.28 -4.36
CA PRO A 74 2.60 2.60 -5.44
C PRO A 74 2.86 1.10 -5.52
N THR A 75 4.12 0.66 -5.38
CA THR A 75 4.46 -0.77 -5.40
C THR A 75 3.85 -1.50 -4.19
N TYR A 76 3.95 -0.90 -3.00
CA TYR A 76 3.32 -1.44 -1.79
C TYR A 76 1.79 -1.49 -1.93
N PHE A 77 1.17 -0.48 -2.55
CA PHE A 77 -0.26 -0.46 -2.86
C PHE A 77 -0.67 -1.59 -3.81
N LEU A 78 0.09 -1.83 -4.88
CA LEU A 78 -0.16 -2.91 -5.82
C LEU A 78 -0.12 -4.28 -5.15
N LEU A 79 0.79 -4.50 -4.19
CA LEU A 79 0.80 -5.73 -3.38
C LEU A 79 -0.51 -5.90 -2.59
N HIS A 80 -1.06 -4.82 -2.03
CA HIS A 80 -2.35 -4.87 -1.33
C HIS A 80 -3.52 -5.16 -2.28
N ILE A 81 -3.53 -4.55 -3.47
CA ILE A 81 -4.54 -4.83 -4.49
C ILE A 81 -4.47 -6.29 -4.95
N ALA A 82 -3.26 -6.80 -5.19
CA ALA A 82 -3.04 -8.21 -5.51
C ALA A 82 -3.54 -9.12 -4.37
N PHE A 83 -3.27 -8.76 -3.13
CA PHE A 83 -3.76 -9.50 -1.97
C PHE A 83 -5.29 -9.52 -1.87
N ILE A 84 -5.96 -8.37 -2.04
CA ILE A 84 -7.43 -8.27 -2.06
C ILE A 84 -8.00 -9.14 -3.19
N TYR A 85 -7.36 -9.10 -4.37
CA TYR A 85 -7.78 -9.94 -5.49
C TYR A 85 -7.70 -11.44 -5.14
N LEU A 86 -6.64 -11.84 -4.43
CA LEU A 86 -6.42 -13.21 -3.97
C LEU A 86 -7.25 -13.59 -2.73
N LEU A 87 -7.76 -12.64 -1.95
CA LEU A 87 -8.59 -12.95 -0.79
C LEU A 87 -10.07 -13.11 -1.20
N PHE A 88 -10.54 -12.25 -2.09
CA PHE A 88 -11.95 -12.15 -2.48
C PHE A 88 -12.25 -12.70 -3.87
N ASN A 89 -11.44 -13.62 -4.40
CA ASN A 89 -11.66 -14.19 -5.74
C ASN A 89 -13.02 -14.86 -5.91
N ASN A 90 -13.61 -15.39 -4.84
CA ASN A 90 -14.96 -15.97 -4.88
C ASN A 90 -16.09 -14.93 -4.66
N ASN A 91 -15.77 -13.70 -4.26
CA ASN A 91 -16.75 -12.64 -4.01
C ASN A 91 -16.39 -11.37 -4.79
N LEU A 92 -16.73 -11.37 -6.09
CA LEU A 92 -16.37 -10.32 -7.04
C LEU A 92 -16.91 -8.94 -6.64
N LYS A 93 -18.09 -8.87 -6.03
CA LYS A 93 -18.69 -7.60 -5.57
C LYS A 93 -17.82 -6.97 -4.49
N ALA A 94 -17.54 -7.71 -3.41
CA ALA A 94 -16.70 -7.24 -2.31
C ALA A 94 -15.30 -6.85 -2.81
N ARG A 95 -14.68 -7.71 -3.64
CA ARG A 95 -13.37 -7.46 -4.25
C ARG A 95 -13.33 -6.13 -5.00
N ASN A 96 -14.29 -5.91 -5.91
CA ASN A 96 -14.30 -4.73 -6.75
C ASN A 96 -14.58 -3.46 -5.94
N TYR A 97 -15.50 -3.50 -4.98
CA TYR A 97 -15.76 -2.35 -4.10
C TYR A 97 -14.54 -1.99 -3.25
N LEU A 98 -13.84 -2.98 -2.68
CA LEU A 98 -12.62 -2.74 -1.91
C LEU A 98 -11.51 -2.16 -2.77
N ILE A 99 -11.26 -2.73 -3.96
CA ILE A 99 -10.24 -2.23 -4.89
C ILE A 99 -10.57 -0.80 -5.34
N LEU A 100 -11.80 -0.55 -5.79
CA LEU A 100 -12.23 0.76 -6.26
C LEU A 100 -12.21 1.80 -5.14
N GLY A 101 -12.76 1.47 -3.97
CA GLY A 101 -12.80 2.37 -2.82
C GLY A 101 -11.40 2.73 -2.34
N LEU A 102 -10.51 1.75 -2.21
CA LEU A 102 -9.13 1.98 -1.79
C LEU A 102 -8.34 2.77 -2.85
N THR A 103 -8.51 2.44 -4.14
CA THR A 103 -7.86 3.17 -5.24
C THR A 103 -8.34 4.61 -5.31
N ALA A 104 -9.65 4.86 -5.20
CA ALA A 104 -10.21 6.20 -5.21
C ALA A 104 -9.73 7.02 -4.03
N LEU A 105 -9.73 6.45 -2.82
CA LEU A 105 -9.23 7.10 -1.62
C LEU A 105 -7.74 7.47 -1.74
N ILE A 106 -6.90 6.51 -2.12
CA ILE A 106 -5.46 6.72 -2.29
C ILE A 106 -5.17 7.75 -3.38
N THR A 107 -5.82 7.63 -4.54
CA THR A 107 -5.66 8.59 -5.65
C THR A 107 -6.08 9.99 -5.23
N SER A 108 -7.18 10.12 -4.48
CA SER A 108 -7.65 11.42 -3.99
C SER A 108 -6.63 12.06 -3.05
N LEU A 109 -6.07 11.29 -2.12
CA LEU A 109 -5.05 11.80 -1.19
C LEU A 109 -3.76 12.20 -1.91
N VAL A 110 -3.29 11.41 -2.88
CA VAL A 110 -2.10 11.74 -3.68
C VAL A 110 -2.35 12.97 -4.55
N SER A 111 -3.49 13.04 -5.24
CA SER A 111 -3.84 14.20 -6.06
C SER A 111 -3.93 15.47 -5.23
N LEU A 112 -4.59 15.43 -4.08
CA LEU A 112 -4.66 16.58 -3.17
C LEU A 112 -3.28 16.95 -2.63
N TRP A 113 -2.46 15.95 -2.26
CA TRP A 113 -1.07 16.19 -1.84
C TRP A 113 -0.26 16.93 -2.92
N VAL A 114 -0.31 16.47 -4.16
CA VAL A 114 0.41 17.09 -5.30
C VAL A 114 -0.17 18.46 -5.64
N LEU A 115 -1.49 18.61 -5.67
CA LEU A 115 -2.16 19.89 -5.96
C LEU A 115 -1.77 20.98 -4.94
N PHE A 116 -1.86 20.68 -3.64
CA PHE A 116 -1.48 21.64 -2.60
C PHE A 116 0.03 21.90 -2.58
N LEU A 117 0.85 20.94 -2.99
CA LEU A 117 2.29 21.15 -3.14
C LEU A 117 2.58 22.14 -4.27
N ILE A 118 1.91 22.00 -5.42
CA ILE A 118 2.08 22.88 -6.59
C ILE A 118 1.53 24.29 -6.30
N TRP A 119 0.41 24.39 -5.57
CA TRP A 119 -0.19 25.67 -5.20
C TRP A 119 0.52 26.41 -4.04
N GLY A 120 1.58 25.85 -3.48
CA GLY A 120 2.36 26.51 -2.43
C GLY A 120 1.71 26.47 -1.04
N PHE A 121 0.89 25.47 -0.74
CA PHE A 121 0.30 25.22 0.58
C PHE A 121 0.96 24.01 1.27
N PRO A 122 2.19 24.15 1.80
CA PRO A 122 2.99 23.01 2.27
C PRO A 122 2.40 22.31 3.50
N GLU A 123 1.66 23.00 4.37
CA GLU A 123 0.99 22.40 5.53
C GLU A 123 -0.14 21.47 5.11
N LEU A 124 -0.98 21.90 4.16
CA LEU A 124 -2.06 21.07 3.61
C LEU A 124 -1.47 19.89 2.83
N ALA A 125 -0.46 20.13 2.00
CA ALA A 125 0.26 19.07 1.31
C ALA A 125 0.81 18.02 2.31
N ARG A 126 1.41 18.49 3.41
CA ARG A 126 1.91 17.63 4.50
C ARG A 126 0.79 16.85 5.17
N PHE A 127 -0.36 17.48 5.44
CA PHE A 127 -1.53 16.82 6.01
C PHE A 127 -2.00 15.65 5.15
N PHE A 128 -2.26 15.87 3.86
CA PHE A 128 -2.72 14.81 2.94
C PHE A 128 -1.70 13.70 2.77
N ARG A 129 -0.41 14.06 2.71
CA ARG A 129 0.68 13.07 2.71
C ARG A 129 0.69 12.23 3.98
N ASP A 130 0.58 12.84 5.16
CA ASP A 130 0.64 12.12 6.42
C ASP A 130 -0.61 11.21 6.58
N GLN A 131 -1.80 11.64 6.12
CA GLN A 131 -2.99 10.79 6.01
C GLN A 131 -2.77 9.59 5.08
N PHE A 132 -2.22 9.83 3.87
CA PHE A 132 -1.86 8.77 2.93
C PHE A 132 -0.89 7.76 3.57
N LYS A 133 0.15 8.23 4.27
CA LYS A 133 1.11 7.35 4.96
C LYS A 133 0.46 6.49 6.03
N ASN A 134 -0.46 7.05 6.81
CA ASN A 134 -1.18 6.35 7.87
C ASN A 134 -2.14 5.29 7.30
N LEU A 135 -2.74 5.56 6.13
CA LEU A 135 -3.64 4.65 5.43
C LEU A 135 -2.98 3.35 4.97
N PHE A 136 -1.66 3.32 4.78
CA PHE A 136 -0.92 2.09 4.47
C PHE A 136 -0.58 1.22 5.69
N GLY A 137 -0.83 1.71 6.91
CA GLY A 137 -0.83 0.89 8.13
C GLY A 137 -2.18 0.22 8.39
N LEU A 138 -3.27 0.84 7.93
CA LEU A 138 -4.65 0.38 8.06
C LEU A 138 -5.04 -0.93 7.33
N PRO A 139 -4.40 -1.38 6.24
CA PRO A 139 -4.84 -2.60 5.56
C PRO A 139 -4.73 -3.82 6.46
N PHE A 140 -3.77 -3.83 7.39
CA PHE A 140 -3.65 -4.87 8.43
C PHE A 140 -4.84 -4.92 9.39
N ILE A 141 -5.46 -3.78 9.70
CA ILE A 141 -6.63 -3.71 10.60
C ILE A 141 -7.86 -4.31 9.90
N LEU A 142 -8.07 -3.96 8.62
CA LEU A 142 -9.13 -4.58 7.81
C LEU A 142 -8.89 -6.08 7.60
N LEU A 143 -7.63 -6.50 7.45
CA LEU A 143 -7.21 -7.90 7.32
C LEU A 143 -7.41 -8.69 8.62
N ALA A 144 -7.18 -8.08 9.79
CA ALA A 144 -7.47 -8.68 11.08
C ALA A 144 -8.99 -8.84 11.32
N ILE A 145 -9.78 -7.83 10.94
CA ILE A 145 -11.23 -7.83 11.14
C ILE A 145 -11.93 -8.80 10.17
N GLU A 146 -11.65 -8.71 8.87
CA GLU A 146 -12.30 -9.58 7.87
C GLU A 146 -11.67 -10.98 7.80
N GLY A 147 -10.35 -11.08 7.90
CA GLY A 147 -9.66 -12.38 8.00
C GLY A 147 -10.10 -13.15 9.23
N GLY A 148 -10.24 -12.48 10.38
CA GLY A 148 -10.81 -13.06 11.59
C GLY A 148 -12.26 -13.52 11.38
N ARG A 149 -13.09 -12.72 10.72
CA ARG A 149 -14.51 -13.07 10.46
C ARG A 149 -14.66 -14.28 9.53
N ILE A 150 -13.85 -14.37 8.47
CA ILE A 150 -13.88 -15.48 7.51
C ILE A 150 -13.42 -16.79 8.17
N ILE A 151 -12.34 -16.74 8.96
CA ILE A 151 -11.86 -17.89 9.73
C ILE A 151 -12.92 -18.33 10.75
N TYR A 152 -13.56 -17.39 11.43
CA TYR A 152 -14.61 -17.68 12.41
C TYR A 152 -15.84 -18.34 11.76
N SER A 153 -16.28 -17.86 10.59
CA SER A 153 -17.40 -18.48 9.87
C SER A 153 -17.08 -19.89 9.34
N ASP A 154 -15.84 -20.11 8.88
CA ASP A 154 -15.40 -21.43 8.43
C ASP A 154 -15.36 -22.43 9.61
N ILE A 155 -14.87 -22.00 10.78
CA ILE A 155 -14.86 -22.81 12.01
C ILE A 155 -16.28 -23.15 12.47
N GLN A 156 -17.20 -22.19 12.48
CA GLN A 156 -18.60 -22.45 12.87
C GLN A 156 -19.27 -23.46 11.93
N THR A 157 -19.03 -23.34 10.62
CA THR A 157 -19.62 -24.25 9.63
C THR A 157 -19.07 -25.68 9.77
N LEU A 158 -17.76 -25.82 10.02
CA LEU A 158 -17.13 -27.11 10.35
C LEU A 158 -17.70 -27.72 11.64
N HIS A 159 -17.95 -26.91 12.66
CA HIS A 159 -18.54 -27.38 13.92
C HIS A 159 -19.99 -27.84 13.74
N LYS A 160 -20.77 -27.14 12.92
CA LYS A 160 -22.17 -27.49 12.60
C LYS A 160 -22.28 -28.83 11.86
N ASN A 161 -21.39 -29.06 10.88
CA ASN A 161 -21.37 -30.30 10.11
C ASN A 161 -20.89 -31.51 10.94
N ARG A 162 -20.07 -31.31 11.98
CA ARG A 162 -19.71 -32.37 12.94
C ARG A 162 -20.88 -32.76 13.84
N LYS A 163 -21.71 -31.80 14.25
CA LYS A 163 -22.90 -32.07 15.08
C LYS A 163 -24.06 -32.74 14.34
N GLN A 164 -24.09 -32.69 13.01
CA GLN A 164 -25.11 -33.39 12.19
C GLN A 164 -24.71 -34.83 11.82
N LYS A 165 -23.47 -35.24 12.12
CA LYS A 165 -22.98 -36.62 11.88
C LYS A 165 -23.02 -37.52 13.13
N HIS A 166 -23.46 -36.98 14.26
CA HIS A 166 -23.74 -37.69 15.51
C HIS A 166 -25.20 -37.47 15.87
#